data_AF-A0A952PJ05-F1
#
_entry.id   AF-A0A952PJ05-F1
#
_cell.length_a   1.000
_cell.length_b   1.000
_cell.length_c   1.000
_cell.angle_alpha   90.00
_cell.angle_beta   90.00
_cell.angle_gamma   90.00
#
_symmetry.space_group_name_H-M   'P 1'
#
loop_
_entity.id
_entity.type
_entity.pdbx_description
1 polymer ?
#
loop_
_entity_poly.entity_id
_entity_poly.type
_entity_poly.pdbx_seq_one_letter_code
_entity_poly.pdbx_strand_id
1 'polypeptide(L)'
;MKLIPELGRGVSVLKAGSVFPVTLVTPLSSRTIKVGQPITGMLIEDITLSGKNIAPKGSRIVGWVSNVQNPRNVLKSKFTSKNWLNANGAIEIHFNALEPSNGSPRLPIDARPAPGTPVRGPQDEHELCVHKDGAISVKWSGVKYGAEGVAISAVSWATGPFKFITGPILSGTAGVIQPQYAFDKPVLKEDALTRAKGGVVGAVKGLPGGFIVTGIANKGGYISIPSGVQLEVQLQSDLVIANPLAPGGPSKASTALASKARGVQ
;
A
#
# COMPACT_ATOMS: atom_id res chain seq x y z
N MET A 1 28.24 -29.28 -1.40
CA MET A 1 28.08 -27.82 -1.63
C MET A 1 28.19 -27.12 -0.29
N LYS A 2 29.00 -26.04 -0.24
CA LYS A 2 29.61 -25.45 0.95
C LYS A 2 28.60 -25.03 2.03
N LEU A 3 28.74 -25.60 3.22
CA LEU A 3 28.39 -24.96 4.49
C LEU A 3 29.24 -23.69 4.59
N ILE A 4 28.61 -22.52 4.74
CA ILE A 4 29.30 -21.27 5.07
C ILE A 4 29.52 -21.30 6.60
N PRO A 5 30.76 -21.41 7.09
CA PRO A 5 31.04 -21.40 8.52
C PRO A 5 31.28 -19.95 9.02
N GLU A 6 31.04 -19.72 10.31
CA GLU A 6 31.45 -18.53 11.09
C GLU A 6 30.71 -17.20 10.82
N LEU A 7 29.43 -17.10 11.21
CA LEU A 7 28.91 -15.80 11.68
C LEU A 7 29.30 -15.64 13.15
N GLY A 8 30.29 -14.78 13.40
CA GLY A 8 30.86 -14.53 14.72
C GLY A 8 29.79 -14.25 15.80
N ARG A 9 29.97 -14.90 16.95
CA ARG A 9 29.16 -14.74 18.17
C ARG A 9 29.12 -13.25 18.56
N GLY A 10 27.92 -12.65 18.56
CA GLY A 10 27.70 -11.28 19.05
C GLY A 10 27.01 -10.32 18.08
N VAL A 11 26.67 -10.75 16.87
CA VAL A 11 25.90 -9.95 15.92
C VAL A 11 24.53 -10.58 15.72
N SER A 12 23.47 -9.89 16.17
CA SER A 12 22.10 -10.31 15.91
C SER A 12 21.63 -9.63 14.62
N VAL A 13 21.24 -10.44 13.62
CA VAL A 13 20.75 -9.95 12.33
C VAL A 13 19.27 -10.29 12.21
N LEU A 14 18.43 -9.27 12.03
CA LEU A 14 17.04 -9.47 11.60
C LEU A 14 17.05 -9.51 10.08
N LYS A 15 16.65 -10.65 9.51
CA LYS A 15 16.73 -10.86 8.06
C LYS A 15 15.71 -9.99 7.32
N ALA A 16 16.09 -9.58 6.12
CA ALA A 16 15.16 -9.06 5.13
C ALA A 16 14.01 -10.05 4.94
N GLY A 17 12.80 -9.51 4.82
CA GLY A 17 11.58 -10.28 4.68
C GLY A 17 10.84 -10.56 5.99
N SER A 18 11.42 -10.28 7.16
CA SER A 18 10.70 -10.33 8.43
C SER A 18 9.52 -9.34 8.43
N VAL A 19 8.36 -9.82 8.88
CA VAL A 19 7.11 -9.06 8.91
C VAL A 19 6.72 -8.80 10.37
N PHE A 20 6.26 -7.59 10.67
CA PHE A 20 5.72 -7.23 11.97
C PHE A 20 4.52 -6.28 11.85
N PRO A 21 3.52 -6.39 12.75
CA PRO A 21 2.32 -5.57 12.69
C PRO A 21 2.52 -4.18 13.33
N VAL A 22 2.04 -3.14 12.64
CA VAL A 22 2.15 -1.72 13.02
C VAL A 22 0.79 -1.05 12.91
N THR A 23 0.42 -0.24 13.90
CA THR A 23 -0.72 0.67 13.85
C THR A 23 -0.28 2.03 13.33
N LEU A 24 -0.88 2.54 12.25
CA LEU A 24 -0.68 3.90 11.78
C LEU A 24 -1.33 4.91 12.73
N VAL A 25 -0.58 5.91 13.16
CA VAL A 25 -1.08 7.02 13.99
C VAL A 25 -1.48 8.20 13.12
N THR A 26 -0.70 8.48 12.07
CA THR A 26 -0.98 9.58 11.14
C THR A 26 -2.07 9.16 10.14
N PRO A 27 -3.20 9.88 10.05
CA PRO A 27 -4.19 9.64 9.00
C PRO A 27 -3.63 10.06 7.64
N LEU A 28 -3.90 9.27 6.60
CA LEU A 28 -3.39 9.50 5.25
C LEU A 28 -4.53 9.58 4.26
N SER A 29 -4.58 10.61 3.42
CA SER A 29 -5.55 10.70 2.34
C SER A 29 -4.87 11.07 1.04
N SER A 30 -5.12 10.30 -0.01
CA SER A 30 -4.54 10.54 -1.34
C SER A 30 -4.93 11.91 -1.93
N ARG A 31 -5.94 12.58 -1.39
CA ARG A 31 -6.34 13.92 -1.80
C ARG A 31 -5.42 15.02 -1.24
N THR A 32 -4.98 14.87 0.01
CA THR A 32 -4.31 15.93 0.76
C THR A 32 -2.82 15.65 0.98
N ILE A 33 -2.44 14.38 0.98
CA ILE A 33 -1.08 13.92 1.29
C ILE A 33 -0.12 14.25 0.13
N LYS A 34 1.11 14.63 0.48
CA LYS A 34 2.18 14.90 -0.50
C LYS A 34 3.33 13.92 -0.33
N VAL A 35 4.06 13.68 -1.43
CA VAL A 35 5.30 12.91 -1.39
C VAL A 35 6.30 13.61 -0.46
N GLY A 36 6.96 12.82 0.39
CA GLY A 36 7.90 13.30 1.41
C GLY A 36 7.26 13.68 2.74
N GLN A 37 5.93 13.65 2.88
CA GLN A 37 5.28 13.95 4.15
C GLN A 37 5.66 12.90 5.21
N PRO A 38 6.05 13.32 6.43
CA PRO A 38 6.41 12.39 7.49
C PRO A 38 5.17 11.66 7.98
N ILE A 39 5.36 10.38 8.31
CA ILE A 39 4.32 9.52 8.85
C ILE A 39 4.82 8.81 10.09
N THR A 40 3.89 8.55 11.01
CA THR A 40 4.20 7.89 12.27
C THR A 40 3.27 6.71 12.48
N GLY A 41 3.84 5.59 12.93
CA GLY A 41 3.12 4.43 13.41
C GLY A 41 3.58 4.01 14.80
N MET A 42 2.90 3.01 15.35
CA MET A 42 3.23 2.35 16.60
C MET A 42 3.28 0.85 16.40
N LEU A 43 4.27 0.21 16.99
CA LEU A 43 4.45 -1.23 16.93
C LEU A 43 3.40 -1.94 17.80
N ILE A 44 2.74 -2.98 17.28
CA ILE A 44 1.68 -3.71 18.01
C ILE A 44 2.27 -4.84 18.86
N GLU A 45 3.37 -5.44 18.42
CA GLU A 45 4.03 -6.58 19.03
C GLU A 45 5.49 -6.27 19.36
N ASP A 46 6.09 -7.04 20.26
CA ASP A 46 7.50 -6.89 20.60
C ASP A 46 8.39 -7.49 19.52
N ILE A 47 9.38 -6.74 19.03
CA ILE A 47 10.42 -7.29 18.15
C ILE A 47 11.55 -7.80 19.04
N THR A 48 11.66 -9.12 19.10
CA THR A 48 12.73 -9.82 19.83
C THR A 48 13.73 -10.45 18.85
N LEU A 49 15.02 -10.30 19.11
CA LEU A 49 16.09 -11.05 18.42
C LEU A 49 16.94 -11.76 19.45
N SER A 50 17.20 -13.06 19.22
CA SER A 50 18.12 -13.84 20.06
C SER A 50 17.79 -13.76 21.56
N GLY A 51 16.50 -13.68 21.92
CA GLY A 51 16.03 -13.55 23.31
C GLY A 51 16.12 -12.13 23.90
N LYS A 52 16.58 -11.13 23.15
CA LYS A 52 16.64 -9.73 23.56
C LYS A 52 15.55 -8.92 22.87
N ASN A 53 14.76 -8.18 23.66
CA ASN A 53 13.77 -7.25 23.14
C ASN A 53 14.47 -6.00 22.59
N ILE A 54 14.36 -5.76 21.28
CA ILE A 54 14.99 -4.63 20.60
C ILE A 54 14.05 -3.45 20.56
N ALA A 55 12.79 -3.72 20.23
CA ALA A 55 11.75 -2.73 20.20
C ALA A 55 10.51 -3.32 20.87
N PRO A 56 10.18 -2.87 22.09
CA PRO A 56 8.96 -3.30 22.74
C PRO A 56 7.73 -2.78 22.00
N LYS A 57 6.58 -3.39 22.26
CA LYS A 57 5.27 -2.90 21.86
C LYS A 57 5.10 -1.44 22.24
N GLY A 58 4.46 -0.69 21.34
CA GLY A 58 4.27 0.75 21.48
C GLY A 58 5.49 1.58 21.06
N SER A 59 6.58 0.95 20.62
CA SER A 59 7.69 1.67 19.97
C SER A 59 7.19 2.45 18.76
N ARG A 60 7.71 3.66 18.57
CA ARG A 60 7.28 4.55 17.50
C ARG A 60 8.07 4.20 16.25
N ILE A 61 7.38 4.01 15.13
CA ILE A 61 8.02 3.85 13.82
C ILE A 61 7.79 5.12 13.01
N VAL A 62 8.86 5.66 12.43
CA VAL A 62 8.85 6.89 11.65
C VAL A 62 9.19 6.57 10.20
N GLY A 63 8.47 7.22 9.31
CA GLY A 63 8.63 7.05 7.88
C GLY A 63 8.19 8.29 7.12
N TRP A 64 8.05 8.13 5.81
CA TRP A 64 7.50 9.14 4.93
C TRP A 64 6.71 8.50 3.80
N VAL A 65 5.93 9.34 3.14
CA VAL A 65 5.21 8.97 1.93
C VAL A 65 6.18 9.00 0.75
N SER A 66 6.49 7.83 0.21
CA SER A 66 7.42 7.71 -0.93
C SER A 66 6.78 8.08 -2.26
N ASN A 67 5.48 7.79 -2.43
CA ASN A 67 4.76 8.06 -3.65
C ASN A 67 3.27 8.23 -3.37
N VAL A 68 2.62 9.10 -4.15
CA VAL A 68 1.18 9.34 -4.10
C VAL A 68 0.66 9.32 -5.51
N GLN A 69 -0.27 8.41 -5.77
CA GLN A 69 -0.98 8.32 -7.03
C GLN A 69 -2.38 8.89 -6.86
N ASN A 70 -2.68 9.95 -7.61
CA ASN A 70 -4.03 10.48 -7.70
C ASN A 70 -4.96 9.51 -8.45
N PRO A 71 -6.27 9.53 -8.14
CA PRO A 71 -7.25 8.78 -8.91
C PRO A 71 -7.24 9.21 -10.37
N ARG A 72 -7.44 8.26 -11.26
CA ARG A 72 -7.38 8.43 -12.72
C ARG A 72 -8.64 7.92 -13.38
N ASN A 73 -8.77 8.21 -14.66
CA ASN A 73 -9.90 7.74 -15.44
C ASN A 73 -9.76 6.23 -15.72
N VAL A 74 -10.90 5.54 -15.82
CA VAL A 74 -10.96 4.09 -16.05
C VAL A 74 -10.29 3.70 -17.37
N LEU A 75 -10.40 4.52 -18.41
CA LEU A 75 -9.71 4.25 -19.67
C LEU A 75 -8.19 4.27 -19.47
N LYS A 76 -7.68 5.27 -18.73
CA LYS A 76 -6.24 5.40 -18.44
C LYS A 76 -5.73 4.24 -17.59
N SER A 77 -6.52 3.71 -16.66
CA SER A 77 -6.12 2.53 -15.86
C SER A 77 -5.99 1.26 -16.70
N LYS A 78 -6.78 1.11 -17.78
CA LYS A 78 -6.71 -0.04 -18.70
C LYS A 78 -5.42 -0.06 -19.55
N PHE A 79 -4.81 1.09 -19.78
CA PHE A 79 -3.60 1.23 -20.60
C PHE A 79 -2.32 1.55 -19.81
N THR A 80 -2.36 1.51 -18.48
CA THR A 80 -1.16 1.77 -17.65
C THR A 80 -0.58 0.47 -17.10
N SER A 81 0.75 0.36 -17.08
CA SER A 81 1.49 -0.79 -16.54
C SER A 81 1.43 -0.90 -15.01
N LYS A 82 1.42 0.25 -14.29
CA LYS A 82 1.28 0.31 -12.83
C LYS A 82 -0.19 0.38 -12.39
N ASN A 83 -0.53 -0.37 -11.34
CA ASN A 83 -1.90 -0.48 -10.81
C ASN A 83 -2.92 -0.81 -11.91
N TRP A 84 -2.55 -1.72 -12.82
CA TRP A 84 -3.32 -2.02 -14.03
C TRP A 84 -4.78 -2.30 -13.68
N LEU A 85 -5.67 -1.69 -14.47
CA LEU A 85 -7.13 -1.74 -14.31
C LEU A 85 -7.68 -1.14 -13.01
N ASN A 86 -6.85 -0.70 -12.07
CA ASN A 86 -7.27 0.06 -10.90
C ASN A 86 -7.20 1.57 -11.20
N ALA A 87 -8.36 2.23 -11.12
CA ALA A 87 -8.52 3.66 -11.37
C ALA A 87 -8.38 4.51 -10.08
N ASN A 88 -8.41 3.86 -8.91
CA ASN A 88 -8.37 4.54 -7.61
C ASN A 88 -6.99 5.13 -7.30
N GLY A 89 -6.96 6.03 -6.32
CA GLY A 89 -5.71 6.53 -5.77
C GLY A 89 -4.91 5.41 -5.07
N ALA A 90 -3.60 5.59 -4.98
CA ALA A 90 -2.71 4.70 -4.26
C ALA A 90 -1.67 5.51 -3.47
N ILE A 91 -1.28 5.02 -2.30
CA ILE A 91 -0.27 5.66 -1.45
C ILE A 91 0.81 4.64 -1.14
N GLU A 92 2.06 5.00 -1.37
CA GLU A 92 3.22 4.17 -1.05
C GLU A 92 3.97 4.77 0.13
N ILE A 93 4.24 3.93 1.14
CA ILE A 93 4.79 4.35 2.42
C ILE A 93 6.11 3.64 2.66
N HIS A 94 7.10 4.36 3.17
CA HIS A 94 8.39 3.81 3.56
C HIS A 94 8.73 4.22 4.99
N PHE A 95 9.29 3.29 5.75
CA PHE A 95 9.73 3.50 7.12
C PHE A 95 11.26 3.44 7.19
N ASN A 96 11.90 4.48 7.71
CA ASN A 96 13.37 4.51 7.87
C ASN A 96 13.85 4.27 9.30
N ALA A 97 12.97 4.40 10.29
CA ALA A 97 13.42 4.45 11.66
C ALA A 97 12.42 3.88 12.63
N LEU A 98 12.97 3.18 13.62
CA LEU A 98 12.27 2.72 14.80
C LEU A 98 12.86 3.45 16.00
N GLU A 99 12.00 4.06 16.79
CA GLU A 99 12.29 4.74 18.04
C GLU A 99 11.72 3.89 19.18
N PRO A 100 12.56 3.08 19.82
CA PRO A 100 12.12 2.21 20.91
C PRO A 100 11.62 3.03 22.10
N SER A 101 10.52 2.61 22.74
CA SER A 101 10.01 3.27 23.95
C SER A 101 10.88 3.03 25.19
N ASN A 102 11.78 2.05 25.14
CA ASN A 102 12.66 1.65 26.24
C ASN A 102 13.92 2.54 26.42
N GLY A 103 14.02 3.66 25.69
CA GLY A 103 15.18 4.56 25.75
C GLY A 103 16.43 4.07 25.00
N SER A 104 16.32 2.99 24.23
CA SER A 104 17.39 2.53 23.33
C SER A 104 17.63 3.52 22.19
N PRO A 105 18.85 3.56 21.61
CA PRO A 105 19.13 4.44 20.48
C PRO A 105 18.21 4.14 19.30
N ARG A 106 17.86 5.18 18.52
CA ARG A 106 17.06 5.08 17.29
C ARG A 106 17.67 4.05 16.35
N LEU A 107 16.89 3.04 15.97
CA LEU A 107 17.34 2.01 15.03
C LEU A 107 16.96 2.43 13.61
N PRO A 108 17.93 2.62 12.69
CA PRO A 108 17.63 2.78 11.29
C PRO A 108 17.11 1.44 10.75
N ILE A 109 15.97 1.46 10.08
CA ILE A 109 15.36 0.30 9.42
C ILE A 109 15.04 0.67 7.99
N ASP A 110 14.95 -0.30 7.08
CA ASP A 110 14.36 -0.08 5.76
C ASP A 110 13.17 -1.01 5.63
N ALA A 111 11.96 -0.45 5.72
CA ALA A 111 10.73 -1.21 5.83
C ALA A 111 9.62 -0.63 4.96
N ARG A 112 8.83 -1.51 4.36
CA ARG A 112 7.66 -1.19 3.53
C ARG A 112 6.45 -2.01 3.97
N PRO A 113 5.22 -1.55 3.71
CA PRO A 113 4.03 -2.39 3.87
C PRO A 113 4.20 -3.74 3.16
N ALA A 114 3.88 -4.82 3.86
CA ALA A 114 4.06 -6.19 3.40
C ALA A 114 3.14 -6.48 2.19
N PRO A 115 3.68 -6.87 1.04
CA PRO A 115 2.89 -7.10 -0.17
C PRO A 115 1.80 -8.16 0.01
N GLY A 116 0.61 -7.89 -0.50
CA GLY A 116 -0.53 -8.82 -0.48
C GLY A 116 -1.28 -8.89 0.85
N THR A 117 -0.86 -8.12 1.85
CA THR A 117 -1.51 -8.12 3.17
C THR A 117 -2.73 -7.19 3.17
N PRO A 118 -3.84 -7.59 3.83
CA PRO A 118 -4.97 -6.72 4.02
C PRO A 118 -4.61 -5.66 5.06
N VAL A 119 -5.03 -4.44 4.79
CA VAL A 119 -5.10 -3.41 5.82
C VAL A 119 -6.18 -3.85 6.81
N ARG A 120 -5.98 -3.71 8.12
CA ARG A 120 -7.00 -4.07 9.15
C ARG A 120 -7.36 -2.86 9.99
N GLY A 121 -8.53 -2.87 10.63
CA GLY A 121 -9.00 -1.78 11.50
C GLY A 121 -10.07 -0.92 10.86
N PRO A 122 -10.30 0.31 11.36
CA PRO A 122 -11.31 1.20 10.82
C PRO A 122 -10.97 1.53 9.38
N GLN A 123 -11.87 1.20 8.46
CA GLN A 123 -11.74 1.53 7.05
C GLN A 123 -12.95 2.30 6.62
N ASP A 124 -12.72 3.19 5.67
CA ASP A 124 -13.80 3.79 4.90
C ASP A 124 -14.44 2.71 3.99
N GLU A 125 -15.32 3.12 3.08
CA GLU A 125 -16.28 2.26 2.34
C GLU A 125 -15.73 1.03 1.59
N HIS A 126 -14.40 0.85 1.46
CA HIS A 126 -13.79 -0.24 0.70
C HIS A 126 -12.60 -0.89 1.42
N GLU A 127 -12.50 -2.21 1.29
CA GLU A 127 -11.34 -2.98 1.76
C GLU A 127 -10.05 -2.48 1.11
N LEU A 128 -9.10 -2.03 1.91
CA LEU A 128 -7.77 -1.65 1.45
C LEU A 128 -6.81 -2.85 1.52
N CYS A 129 -5.92 -2.96 0.54
CA CYS A 129 -4.86 -3.96 0.53
C CYS A 129 -3.53 -3.36 0.08
N VAL A 130 -2.45 -3.99 0.51
CA VAL A 130 -1.11 -3.69 0.02
C VAL A 130 -0.87 -4.47 -1.26
N HIS A 131 -0.54 -3.79 -2.35
CA HIS A 131 -0.21 -4.41 -3.63
C HIS A 131 1.22 -4.96 -3.65
N LYS A 132 1.56 -5.70 -4.72
CA LYS A 132 2.90 -6.30 -4.91
C LYS A 132 4.05 -5.29 -4.89
N ASP A 133 3.76 -4.05 -5.25
CA ASP A 133 4.69 -2.92 -5.27
C ASP A 133 4.79 -2.19 -3.91
N GLY A 134 4.04 -2.63 -2.88
CA GLY A 134 3.99 -1.97 -1.58
C GLY A 134 3.04 -0.77 -1.52
N ALA A 135 2.32 -0.48 -2.61
CA ALA A 135 1.32 0.57 -2.64
C ALA A 135 0.03 0.12 -1.94
N ILE A 136 -0.48 0.96 -1.05
CA ILE A 136 -1.77 0.77 -0.41
C ILE A 136 -2.84 1.32 -1.34
N SER A 137 -3.79 0.49 -1.73
CA SER A 137 -4.92 0.90 -2.55
C SER A 137 -6.15 0.02 -2.28
N VAL A 138 -7.29 0.37 -2.88
CA VAL A 138 -8.50 -0.44 -2.78
C VAL A 138 -8.27 -1.82 -3.39
N LYS A 139 -8.67 -2.85 -2.64
CA LYS A 139 -8.66 -4.24 -3.11
C LYS A 139 -9.60 -4.39 -4.29
N TRP A 140 -9.00 -4.44 -5.48
CA TRP A 140 -9.72 -4.51 -6.73
C TRP A 140 -9.53 -5.88 -7.38
N SER A 141 -10.63 -6.58 -7.67
CA SER A 141 -10.63 -7.83 -8.43
C SER A 141 -11.14 -7.57 -9.85
N GLY A 142 -10.21 -7.29 -10.76
CA GLY A 142 -10.56 -7.04 -12.16
C GLY A 142 -11.18 -8.18 -12.91
N VAL A 143 -10.90 -9.40 -12.45
CA VAL A 143 -11.46 -10.61 -13.04
C VAL A 143 -12.97 -10.69 -12.78
N LYS A 144 -13.45 -10.30 -11.60
CA LYS A 144 -14.89 -10.32 -11.27
C LYS A 144 -15.69 -9.34 -12.15
N TYR A 145 -15.23 -8.10 -12.28
CA TYR A 145 -15.93 -7.07 -13.07
C TYR A 145 -15.67 -7.16 -14.57
N GLY A 146 -14.48 -7.63 -14.98
CA GLY A 146 -14.17 -7.95 -16.37
C GLY A 146 -15.00 -9.11 -16.91
N ALA A 147 -15.29 -10.13 -16.09
CA ALA A 147 -16.15 -11.25 -16.45
C ALA A 147 -17.61 -10.82 -16.66
N GLU A 148 -18.16 -9.94 -15.82
CA GLU A 148 -19.48 -9.33 -16.05
C GLU A 148 -19.48 -8.50 -17.35
N GLY A 149 -18.39 -7.75 -17.60
CA GLY A 149 -18.09 -7.05 -18.86
C GLY A 149 -18.21 -7.92 -20.11
N VAL A 150 -17.53 -9.06 -20.09
CA VAL A 150 -17.48 -10.03 -21.20
C VAL A 150 -18.79 -10.78 -21.34
N ALA A 151 -19.47 -11.16 -20.26
CA ALA A 151 -20.75 -11.87 -20.33
C ALA A 151 -21.84 -11.02 -20.99
N ILE A 152 -21.97 -9.76 -20.59
CA ILE A 152 -22.97 -8.84 -21.16
C ILE A 152 -22.62 -8.46 -22.60
N SER A 153 -21.32 -8.34 -22.90
CA SER A 153 -20.87 -8.22 -24.29
C SER A 153 -21.23 -9.47 -25.09
N ALA A 154 -20.91 -10.68 -24.62
CA ALA A 154 -21.20 -11.92 -25.32
C ALA A 154 -22.69 -12.11 -25.64
N VAL A 155 -23.59 -11.75 -24.72
CA VAL A 155 -25.04 -11.74 -24.96
C VAL A 155 -25.40 -10.73 -26.07
N SER A 156 -24.79 -9.55 -26.07
CA SER A 156 -24.98 -8.55 -27.13
C SER A 156 -24.41 -8.98 -28.49
N TRP A 157 -23.38 -9.85 -28.51
CA TRP A 157 -22.81 -10.41 -29.73
C TRP A 157 -23.64 -11.58 -30.29
N ALA A 158 -24.41 -12.26 -29.45
CA ALA A 158 -25.30 -13.35 -29.86
C ALA A 158 -26.58 -12.87 -30.57
N THR A 159 -26.97 -11.60 -30.46
CA THR A 159 -28.26 -11.08 -30.99
C THR A 159 -28.23 -10.64 -32.46
N GLY A 160 -27.26 -11.08 -33.27
CA GLY A 160 -27.25 -10.84 -34.72
C GLY A 160 -26.99 -9.39 -35.16
N PRO A 161 -27.29 -9.00 -36.42
CA PRO A 161 -26.90 -7.70 -37.01
C PRO A 161 -27.61 -6.46 -36.42
N PHE A 162 -28.60 -6.63 -35.53
CA PHE A 162 -29.32 -5.53 -34.86
C PHE A 162 -28.57 -4.89 -33.67
N LYS A 163 -27.23 -4.99 -33.68
CA LYS A 163 -26.31 -4.63 -32.58
C LYS A 163 -26.44 -3.18 -32.09
N PHE A 164 -26.90 -2.27 -32.95
CA PHE A 164 -27.06 -0.85 -32.64
C PHE A 164 -28.29 -0.53 -31.77
N ILE A 165 -29.27 -1.44 -31.70
CA ILE A 165 -30.53 -1.23 -30.98
C ILE A 165 -30.57 -2.06 -29.69
N THR A 166 -30.17 -3.33 -29.74
CA THR A 166 -30.24 -4.23 -28.56
C THR A 166 -29.12 -3.97 -27.56
N GLY A 167 -27.93 -3.56 -28.02
CA GLY A 167 -26.78 -3.27 -27.17
C GLY A 167 -27.05 -2.20 -26.10
N PRO A 168 -27.57 -1.02 -26.46
CA PRO A 168 -27.93 0.02 -25.48
C PRO A 168 -29.03 -0.40 -24.50
N ILE A 169 -30.01 -1.19 -24.94
CA ILE A 169 -31.11 -1.63 -24.08
C ILE A 169 -30.63 -2.66 -23.06
N LEU A 170 -29.89 -3.69 -23.49
CA LEU A 170 -29.37 -4.74 -22.61
C LEU A 170 -28.32 -4.20 -21.62
N SER A 171 -27.44 -3.32 -22.08
CA SER A 171 -26.45 -2.67 -21.21
C SER A 171 -27.10 -1.67 -20.26
N GLY A 172 -28.15 -0.98 -20.69
CA GLY A 172 -28.95 -0.10 -19.84
C GLY A 172 -29.70 -0.87 -18.75
N THR A 173 -30.37 -1.97 -19.08
CA THR A 173 -31.04 -2.81 -18.05
C THR A 173 -30.02 -3.43 -17.09
N ALA A 174 -28.87 -3.90 -17.58
CA ALA A 174 -27.78 -4.37 -16.73
C ALA A 174 -27.24 -3.27 -15.81
N GLY A 175 -27.11 -2.03 -16.29
CA GLY A 175 -26.69 -0.89 -15.49
C GLY A 175 -27.72 -0.44 -14.44
N VAL A 176 -29.02 -0.70 -14.65
CA VAL A 176 -30.09 -0.48 -13.65
C VAL A 176 -30.04 -1.54 -12.55
N ILE A 177 -29.81 -2.80 -12.91
CA ILE A 177 -29.80 -3.95 -11.98
C ILE A 177 -28.49 -4.00 -11.20
N GLN A 178 -27.37 -3.74 -11.87
CA GLN A 178 -26.01 -3.74 -11.31
C GLN A 178 -25.32 -2.41 -11.67
N PRO A 179 -25.52 -1.33 -10.90
CA PRO A 179 -24.83 -0.06 -11.15
C PRO A 179 -23.30 -0.19 -11.09
N GLN A 180 -22.78 -1.14 -10.30
CA GLN A 180 -21.37 -1.52 -10.28
C GLN A 180 -20.79 -1.90 -11.67
N TYR A 181 -21.61 -2.49 -12.55
CA TYR A 181 -21.26 -2.85 -13.93
C TYR A 181 -21.16 -1.63 -14.85
N ALA A 182 -22.05 -0.65 -14.67
CA ALA A 182 -22.05 0.57 -15.48
C ALA A 182 -20.80 1.43 -15.22
N PHE A 183 -20.30 1.42 -13.97
CA PHE A 183 -19.21 2.31 -13.55
C PHE A 183 -17.81 1.66 -13.51
N ASP A 184 -17.67 0.34 -13.71
CA ASP A 184 -16.40 -0.40 -13.58
C ASP A 184 -15.70 -0.20 -12.20
N LYS A 185 -16.46 0.21 -11.17
CA LYS A 185 -15.95 0.48 -9.80
C LYS A 185 -17.03 0.16 -8.75
N PRO A 186 -16.65 -0.19 -7.50
CA PRO A 186 -17.61 -0.21 -6.39
C PRO A 186 -18.16 1.21 -6.18
N VAL A 187 -19.48 1.32 -6.02
CA VAL A 187 -20.21 2.59 -5.94
C VAL A 187 -20.10 3.12 -4.49
N LEU A 188 -19.54 4.33 -4.30
CA LEU A 188 -19.53 5.04 -3.01
C LEU A 188 -20.98 5.40 -2.62
N LYS A 189 -21.35 5.47 -1.34
CA LYS A 189 -22.73 5.90 -0.95
C LYS A 189 -23.03 7.34 -1.34
N GLU A 190 -22.00 8.16 -1.45
CA GLU A 190 -22.04 9.54 -1.97
C GLU A 190 -22.14 9.60 -3.51
N ASP A 191 -21.72 8.54 -4.22
CA ASP A 191 -21.95 8.33 -5.66
C ASP A 191 -23.23 7.51 -5.94
N ALA A 192 -24.06 7.22 -4.92
CA ALA A 192 -25.34 6.52 -5.06
C ALA A 192 -26.40 7.41 -5.75
N LEU A 193 -26.08 7.87 -6.96
CA LEU A 193 -27.06 8.39 -7.88
C LEU A 193 -27.91 7.24 -8.43
N THR A 194 -29.22 7.46 -8.36
CA THR A 194 -30.35 6.59 -8.66
C THR A 194 -30.08 5.56 -9.76
N ARG A 195 -30.61 4.33 -9.62
CA ARG A 195 -30.55 3.23 -10.61
C ARG A 195 -30.77 3.67 -12.08
N ALA A 196 -31.53 4.73 -12.30
CA ALA A 196 -31.71 5.40 -13.59
C ALA A 196 -30.38 5.87 -14.24
N LYS A 197 -29.46 6.46 -13.47
CA LYS A 197 -28.14 6.89 -13.97
C LYS A 197 -27.25 5.70 -14.34
N GLY A 198 -27.33 4.62 -13.56
CA GLY A 198 -26.72 3.33 -13.93
C GLY A 198 -27.25 2.81 -15.27
N GLY A 199 -28.55 2.96 -15.51
CA GLY A 199 -29.17 2.62 -16.79
C GLY A 199 -28.72 3.47 -17.98
N VAL A 200 -28.61 4.78 -17.81
CA VAL A 200 -28.12 5.68 -18.87
C VAL A 200 -26.65 5.41 -19.19
N VAL A 201 -25.81 5.26 -18.17
CA VAL A 201 -24.38 4.97 -18.34
C VAL A 201 -24.18 3.59 -18.99
N GLY A 202 -24.99 2.60 -18.58
CA GLY A 202 -25.06 1.29 -19.23
C GLY A 202 -25.38 1.40 -20.71
N ALA A 203 -26.46 2.09 -21.07
CA ALA A 203 -26.90 2.26 -22.44
C ALA A 203 -25.85 2.95 -23.34
N VAL A 204 -25.16 3.97 -22.81
CA VAL A 204 -24.06 4.63 -23.52
C VAL A 204 -22.88 3.67 -23.72
N LYS A 205 -22.54 2.84 -22.73
CA LYS A 205 -21.46 1.85 -22.83
C LYS A 205 -21.74 0.78 -23.90
N GLY A 206 -23.01 0.46 -24.16
CA GLY A 206 -23.43 -0.49 -25.20
C GLY A 206 -23.33 0.02 -26.64
N LEU A 207 -23.10 1.32 -26.86
CA LEU A 207 -22.86 1.87 -28.19
C LEU A 207 -21.43 1.56 -28.69
N PRO A 208 -21.22 1.40 -30.01
CA PRO A 208 -19.87 1.33 -30.58
C PRO A 208 -19.06 2.57 -30.18
N GLY A 209 -17.95 2.38 -29.46
CA GLY A 209 -17.12 3.48 -28.92
C GLY A 209 -17.59 4.06 -27.57
N GLY A 210 -18.75 3.65 -27.06
CA GLY A 210 -19.29 4.09 -25.76
C GLY A 210 -18.41 3.75 -24.56
N PHE A 211 -17.61 2.69 -24.67
CA PHE A 211 -16.59 2.32 -23.68
C PHE A 211 -15.47 3.38 -23.54
N ILE A 212 -15.21 4.18 -24.59
CA ILE A 212 -14.24 5.27 -24.56
C ILE A 212 -14.84 6.45 -23.78
N VAL A 213 -16.08 6.82 -24.10
CA VAL A 213 -16.80 7.94 -23.47
C VAL A 213 -16.96 7.68 -21.97
N THR A 214 -17.46 6.51 -21.61
CA THR A 214 -17.62 6.10 -20.20
C THR A 214 -16.29 5.92 -19.49
N GLY A 215 -15.26 5.41 -20.18
CA GLY A 215 -13.92 5.26 -19.63
C GLY A 215 -13.20 6.58 -19.34
N ILE A 216 -13.50 7.66 -20.08
CA ILE A 216 -12.97 9.01 -19.84
C ILE A 216 -13.77 9.73 -18.76
N ALA A 217 -15.11 9.58 -18.76
CA ALA A 217 -16.00 10.24 -17.81
C ALA A 217 -15.89 9.66 -16.39
N ASN A 218 -15.63 8.35 -16.26
CA ASN A 218 -15.52 7.70 -14.97
C ASN A 218 -14.09 7.81 -14.42
N LYS A 219 -13.98 8.44 -13.25
CA LYS A 219 -12.74 8.57 -12.47
C LYS A 219 -12.83 7.74 -11.19
N GLY A 220 -11.70 7.14 -10.79
CA GLY A 220 -11.60 6.42 -9.52
C GLY A 220 -11.76 7.32 -8.30
N GLY A 221 -11.95 6.71 -7.14
CA GLY A 221 -12.07 7.39 -5.85
C GLY A 221 -10.70 7.70 -5.23
N TYR A 222 -10.69 8.70 -4.36
CA TYR A 222 -9.56 8.94 -3.45
C TYR A 222 -9.57 7.88 -2.36
N ILE A 223 -8.39 7.42 -1.97
CA ILE A 223 -8.23 6.58 -0.78
C ILE A 223 -7.98 7.44 0.44
N SER A 224 -8.56 7.02 1.56
CA SER A 224 -8.41 7.58 2.89
C SER A 224 -8.12 6.42 3.85
N ILE A 225 -7.05 6.58 4.62
CA ILE A 225 -6.54 5.64 5.61
C ILE A 225 -6.65 6.39 6.94
N PRO A 226 -7.65 6.09 7.78
CA PRO A 226 -7.78 6.74 9.07
C PRO A 226 -6.65 6.31 10.01
N SER A 227 -6.45 7.09 11.08
CA SER A 227 -5.58 6.70 12.18
C SER A 227 -6.13 5.46 12.90
N GLY A 228 -5.27 4.60 13.44
CA GLY A 228 -5.66 3.37 14.14
C GLY A 228 -5.72 2.14 13.22
N VAL A 229 -5.41 2.30 11.93
CA VAL A 229 -5.31 1.22 10.96
C VAL A 229 -4.07 0.37 11.24
N GLN A 230 -4.21 -0.95 11.19
CA GLN A 230 -3.14 -1.91 11.33
C GLN A 230 -2.62 -2.35 9.95
N LEU A 231 -1.30 -2.30 9.79
CA LEU A 231 -0.56 -2.73 8.62
C LEU A 231 0.48 -3.76 9.02
N GLU A 232 0.65 -4.77 8.20
CA GLU A 232 1.81 -5.64 8.29
C GLU A 232 2.96 -4.95 7.54
N VAL A 233 4.11 -4.78 8.19
CA VAL A 233 5.29 -4.10 7.65
C VAL A 233 6.41 -5.10 7.50
N GLN A 234 7.05 -5.11 6.34
CA GLN A 234 8.12 -6.02 5.97
C GLN A 234 9.45 -5.28 5.82
N LEU A 235 10.50 -5.83 6.42
CA LEU A 235 11.88 -5.37 6.23
C LEU A 235 12.38 -5.67 4.83
N GLN A 236 12.99 -4.67 4.20
CA GLN A 236 13.59 -4.77 2.87
C GLN A 236 15.07 -5.15 2.94
N SER A 237 15.76 -4.74 3.99
CA SER A 237 17.18 -5.03 4.20
C SER A 237 17.43 -5.74 5.53
N ASP A 238 18.53 -6.49 5.58
CA ASP A 238 19.02 -7.07 6.83
C ASP A 238 19.36 -5.96 7.83
N LEU A 239 18.80 -6.04 9.03
CA LEU A 239 19.13 -5.14 10.12
C LEU A 239 20.19 -5.80 11.00
N VAL A 240 21.39 -5.23 10.97
CA VAL A 240 22.53 -5.70 11.76
C VAL A 240 22.59 -4.91 13.06
N ILE A 241 22.38 -5.59 14.19
CA ILE A 241 22.51 -5.00 15.52
C ILE A 241 23.80 -5.52 16.15
N ALA A 242 24.78 -4.63 16.29
CA ALA A 242 25.99 -4.92 17.04
C ALA A 242 25.62 -5.06 18.54
N ASN A 243 25.85 -6.22 19.12
CA ASN A 243 25.60 -6.42 20.55
C ASN A 243 26.78 -5.84 21.35
N PRO A 244 26.56 -4.88 22.27
CA PRO A 244 27.64 -4.36 23.11
C PRO A 244 28.10 -5.32 24.22
N LEU A 245 27.54 -6.54 24.32
CA LEU A 245 27.82 -7.50 25.39
C LEU A 245 28.64 -8.71 24.93
N ALA A 246 29.72 -8.50 24.18
CA ALA A 246 30.81 -9.47 24.13
C ALA A 246 31.82 -9.11 25.24
N PRO A 247 31.84 -9.80 26.39
CA PRO A 247 32.92 -9.66 27.36
C PRO A 247 34.16 -10.36 26.78
N GLY A 248 35.01 -9.60 26.09
CA GLY A 248 36.28 -10.11 25.58
C GLY A 248 36.71 -9.51 24.24
N GLY A 249 37.12 -8.24 24.25
CA GLY A 249 37.79 -7.59 23.12
C GLY A 249 38.11 -6.14 23.50
N PRO A 250 39.37 -5.68 23.33
CA PRO A 250 39.94 -4.65 24.19
C PRO A 250 39.21 -3.32 24.10
N SER A 251 38.87 -2.80 25.28
CA SER A 251 38.58 -1.41 25.57
C SER A 251 39.55 -0.49 24.81
N LYS A 252 39.08 0.15 23.75
CA LYS A 252 39.66 1.40 23.26
C LYS A 252 38.88 2.56 23.87
N ALA A 253 38.93 2.65 25.19
CA ALA A 253 38.82 3.93 25.87
C ALA A 253 40.20 4.28 26.43
N SER A 254 40.66 5.48 26.08
CA SER A 254 41.74 6.21 26.73
C SER A 254 43.18 5.81 26.36
N THR A 255 43.71 6.46 25.33
CA THR A 255 45.05 7.05 25.44
C THR A 255 44.97 8.46 24.88
N ALA A 256 44.87 9.41 25.81
CA ALA A 256 45.52 10.70 25.82
C ALA A 256 46.06 11.23 24.48
N LEU A 257 45.43 12.29 23.96
CA LEU A 257 46.18 13.35 23.28
C LEU A 257 45.41 14.67 23.33
N ALA A 258 45.11 15.11 24.56
CA ALA A 258 45.05 16.53 24.88
C ALA A 258 46.31 16.87 25.68
N SER A 259 46.97 17.97 25.31
CA SER A 259 47.91 18.73 26.16
C SER A 259 49.30 18.14 26.41
N LYS A 260 50.24 18.29 25.45
CA LYS A 260 51.63 18.73 25.74
C LYS A 260 52.36 19.17 24.46
N ALA A 261 52.10 20.39 23.99
CA ALA A 261 53.02 21.11 23.10
C ALA A 261 53.11 22.56 23.60
N ARG A 262 53.91 22.75 24.64
CA ARG A 262 54.42 24.04 25.12
C ARG A 262 55.94 23.97 25.03
N GLY A 263 56.52 24.73 24.10
CA GLY A 263 57.79 25.44 24.24
C GLY A 263 59.12 24.66 24.18
N VAL A 264 60.13 25.38 23.67
CA VAL A 264 61.59 25.10 23.63
C VAL A 264 61.99 24.21 22.43
N GLN A 265 62.70 24.67 21.40
CA GLN A 265 63.71 25.73 21.25
C GLN A 265 63.41 26.72 20.13
#